data_AF-A0A8J3LST2-F1
#
_entry.id   AF-A0A8J3LST2-F1
#
_cell.length_a   1.000
_cell.length_b   1.000
_cell.length_c   1.000
_cell.angle_alpha   90.00
_cell.angle_beta   90.00
_cell.angle_gamma   90.00
#
_symmetry.space_group_name_H-M   'P 1'
#
loop_
_entity.id
_entity.type
_entity.pdbx_description
1 polymer ?
#
loop_
_entity_poly.entity_id
_entity_poly.type
_entity_poly.pdbx_seq_one_letter_code
_entity_poly.pdbx_strand_id
1 'polypeptide(L)'
;MGGMTRFTLGSALAVTALTIALTACQSTPHDGQAARSAPPAGGASTDEAVYVTGARPGDDACARVVSAIGYLELSLLPAGQEDAQRYDGDVRGRFGYVRGTLAMYGPHLPASLAGPAATIEEVGTPLSTADTDPARRPALLREYRDASQVITSTCPKP
;
A
#
# COMPACT_ATOMS: atom_id res chain seq x y z
N MET A 1 -27.06 11.48 66.64
CA MET A 1 -27.22 12.94 66.74
C MET A 1 -26.42 13.52 65.58
N GLY A 2 -27.01 13.76 64.41
CA GLY A 2 -27.81 14.96 64.08
C GLY A 2 -26.85 15.97 63.41
N GLY A 3 -27.08 16.57 62.25
CA GLY A 3 -28.18 16.64 61.30
C GLY A 3 -27.88 17.81 60.34
N MET A 4 -28.57 17.82 59.20
CA MET A 4 -28.86 18.98 58.32
C MET A 4 -27.81 19.53 57.34
N THR A 5 -27.95 19.06 56.10
CA THR A 5 -28.23 19.83 54.85
C THR A 5 -28.09 21.36 54.85
N ARG A 6 -27.47 21.89 53.78
CA ARG A 6 -28.16 22.73 52.75
C ARG A 6 -27.27 23.09 51.53
N PHE A 7 -27.94 23.09 50.39
CA PHE A 7 -27.55 23.48 49.03
C PHE A 7 -27.04 24.92 48.91
N THR A 8 -26.15 25.17 47.94
CA THR A 8 -26.17 26.41 47.12
C THR A 8 -25.58 26.19 45.71
N LEU A 9 -26.34 26.68 44.72
CA LEU A 9 -26.00 27.35 43.46
C LEU A 9 -24.82 26.80 42.62
N GLY A 10 -24.98 26.39 41.37
CA GLY A 10 -25.72 27.08 40.30
C GLY A 10 -24.77 28.01 39.55
N SER A 11 -24.10 27.51 38.51
CA SER A 11 -23.47 28.31 37.46
C SER A 11 -23.32 27.46 36.21
N ALA A 12 -24.30 27.60 35.33
CA ALA A 12 -24.26 27.12 33.96
C ALA A 12 -23.31 28.02 33.17
N LEU A 13 -22.24 27.46 32.59
CA LEU A 13 -21.51 28.07 31.50
C LEU A 13 -21.87 27.31 30.23
N ALA A 14 -22.74 27.93 29.44
CA ALA A 14 -23.10 27.51 28.10
C ALA A 14 -21.85 27.59 27.21
N VAL A 15 -21.35 26.43 26.77
CA VAL A 15 -20.38 26.36 25.68
C VAL A 15 -21.18 26.17 24.40
N THR A 16 -21.30 27.25 23.65
CA THR A 16 -21.90 27.29 22.32
C THR A 16 -21.06 26.44 21.37
N ALA A 17 -21.43 25.16 21.22
CA ALA A 17 -20.79 24.28 20.24
C ALA A 17 -21.34 24.61 18.84
N LEU A 18 -20.45 25.22 18.07
CA LEU A 18 -20.56 25.56 16.66
C LEU A 18 -20.91 24.30 15.83
N THR A 19 -22.17 24.15 15.44
CA THR A 19 -22.62 23.13 14.50
C THR A 19 -22.21 23.54 13.09
N ILE A 20 -21.11 22.97 12.59
CA ILE A 20 -20.70 23.09 11.19
C ILE A 20 -21.76 22.37 10.35
N ALA A 21 -22.52 23.15 9.60
CA ALA A 21 -23.57 22.70 8.71
C ALA A 21 -23.01 21.75 7.64
N LEU A 22 -23.54 20.52 7.59
CA LEU A 22 -23.46 19.67 6.41
C LEU A 22 -24.30 20.33 5.32
N THR A 23 -23.65 21.09 4.44
CA THR A 23 -24.28 21.59 3.22
C THR A 23 -24.44 20.43 2.26
N ALA A 24 -25.68 19.99 2.09
CA ALA A 24 -26.11 19.01 1.11
C ALA A 24 -25.62 19.40 -0.29
N CYS A 25 -25.03 18.44 -1.01
CA CYS A 25 -24.86 18.49 -2.46
C CYS A 25 -26.24 18.63 -3.11
N GLN A 26 -26.64 19.86 -3.42
CA GLN A 26 -27.81 20.14 -4.25
C GLN A 26 -27.39 20.00 -5.71
N SER A 27 -27.79 18.88 -6.32
CA SER A 27 -27.70 18.64 -7.75
C SER A 27 -28.56 19.67 -8.50
N THR A 28 -27.95 20.50 -9.35
CA THR A 28 -28.69 21.29 -10.32
C THR A 28 -29.13 20.39 -11.48
N PRO A 29 -30.40 20.41 -11.91
CA PRO A 29 -30.80 19.82 -13.18
C PRO A 29 -30.40 20.77 -14.30
N HIS A 30 -29.39 20.40 -15.09
CA HIS A 30 -29.16 21.02 -16.40
C HIS A 30 -30.06 20.32 -17.42
N ASP A 31 -31.19 20.96 -17.71
CA ASP A 31 -31.93 20.74 -18.95
C ASP A 31 -31.09 21.23 -20.13
N GLY A 32 -30.94 20.37 -21.13
CA GLY A 32 -30.49 20.76 -22.47
C GLY A 32 -29.21 20.09 -22.94
N GLN A 33 -29.36 18.93 -23.58
CA GLN A 33 -29.03 18.68 -24.99
C GLN A 33 -28.53 17.24 -25.19
N ALA A 34 -29.49 16.36 -25.51
CA ALA A 34 -29.22 15.01 -25.96
C ALA A 34 -28.60 15.04 -27.37
N ALA A 35 -27.29 14.81 -27.44
CA ALA A 35 -26.64 14.26 -28.62
C ALA A 35 -26.08 12.87 -28.24
N ARG A 36 -26.91 11.84 -28.44
CA ARG A 36 -26.49 10.43 -28.31
C ARG A 36 -25.51 10.11 -29.44
N SER A 37 -24.22 10.12 -29.13
CA SER A 37 -23.26 9.33 -29.89
C SER A 37 -23.17 7.97 -29.21
N ALA A 38 -23.61 6.93 -29.91
CA ALA A 38 -23.51 5.55 -29.45
C ALA A 38 -22.03 5.15 -29.30
N PRO A 39 -21.63 4.40 -28.26
CA PRO A 39 -20.32 3.77 -28.25
C PRO A 39 -20.32 2.59 -29.24
N PRO A 40 -19.25 2.36 -30.01
CA PRO A 40 -19.13 1.12 -30.77
C PRO A 40 -19.00 -0.06 -29.81
N ALA A 41 -19.80 -1.08 -30.07
CA ALA A 41 -19.69 -2.37 -29.42
C ALA A 41 -18.44 -3.11 -29.92
N GLY A 42 -17.75 -3.79 -29.00
CA GLY A 42 -16.87 -4.92 -29.31
C GLY A 42 -15.39 -4.59 -29.45
N GLY A 43 -14.67 -4.68 -28.33
CA GLY A 43 -13.24 -4.91 -28.29
C GLY A 43 -12.95 -5.70 -27.02
N ALA A 44 -12.52 -6.95 -27.16
CA ALA A 44 -12.33 -7.89 -26.07
C ALA A 44 -11.46 -7.30 -24.95
N SER A 45 -12.00 -7.26 -23.72
CA SER A 45 -11.20 -7.07 -22.52
C SER A 45 -10.28 -8.28 -22.38
N THR A 46 -9.02 -8.13 -22.76
CA THR A 46 -7.97 -8.98 -22.20
C THR A 46 -7.81 -8.57 -20.75
N ASP A 47 -8.03 -9.55 -19.88
CA ASP A 47 -7.80 -9.51 -18.44
C ASP A 47 -6.31 -9.20 -18.18
N GLU A 48 -5.96 -7.92 -18.15
CA GLU A 48 -4.66 -7.46 -17.66
C GLU A 48 -4.94 -6.44 -16.58
N ALA A 49 -4.65 -6.84 -15.35
CA ALA A 49 -4.85 -6.03 -14.17
C ALA A 49 -3.97 -4.77 -14.24
N VAL A 50 -4.52 -3.67 -14.78
CA VAL A 50 -3.88 -2.35 -14.73
C VAL A 50 -3.98 -1.84 -13.30
N TYR A 51 -2.94 -2.09 -12.52
CA TYR A 51 -2.78 -1.47 -11.22
C TYR A 51 -1.59 -0.51 -11.21
N VAL A 52 -1.86 0.68 -10.65
CA VAL A 52 -0.96 1.72 -10.10
C VAL A 52 -0.85 3.02 -10.92
N THR A 53 -1.31 4.12 -10.30
CA THR A 53 -1.05 5.51 -10.70
C THR A 53 0.46 5.79 -10.75
N GLY A 54 1.01 5.92 -11.96
CA GLY A 54 2.36 6.42 -12.22
C GLY A 54 3.36 5.42 -12.78
N ALA A 55 3.05 4.13 -12.81
CA ALA A 55 3.86 3.08 -13.45
C ALA A 55 3.41 2.89 -14.92
N ARG A 56 4.36 2.83 -15.87
CA ARG A 56 4.12 2.64 -17.30
C ARG A 56 4.93 1.45 -17.83
N PRO A 57 4.45 0.72 -18.85
CA PRO A 57 5.18 -0.41 -19.42
C PRO A 57 6.57 -0.07 -19.97
N GLY A 58 6.81 1.19 -20.36
CA GLY A 58 8.10 1.63 -20.91
C GLY A 58 9.07 2.23 -19.90
N ASP A 59 8.77 2.18 -18.61
CA ASP A 59 9.69 2.69 -17.59
C ASP A 59 10.89 1.77 -17.38
N ASP A 60 11.98 2.34 -16.86
CA ASP A 60 13.17 1.56 -16.50
C ASP A 60 12.86 0.52 -15.40
N ALA A 61 13.02 -0.76 -15.73
CA ALA A 61 12.68 -1.87 -14.85
C ALA A 61 13.50 -1.86 -13.56
N CYS A 62 14.80 -1.56 -13.64
CA CYS A 62 15.67 -1.48 -12.47
C CYS A 62 15.22 -0.37 -11.52
N ALA A 63 14.97 0.84 -12.03
CA ALA A 63 14.49 1.97 -11.25
C ALA A 63 13.15 1.68 -10.58
N ARG A 64 12.23 1.02 -11.30
CA ARG A 64 10.92 0.63 -10.74
C ARG A 64 11.04 -0.38 -9.61
N VAL A 65 11.80 -1.45 -9.82
CA VAL A 65 11.99 -2.50 -8.80
C VAL A 65 12.76 -1.96 -7.59
N VAL A 66 13.85 -1.22 -7.80
CA VAL A 66 14.62 -0.59 -6.70
C VAL A 66 13.77 0.41 -5.93
N SER A 67 12.95 1.21 -6.60
CA SER A 67 12.02 2.12 -5.94
C SER A 67 10.98 1.38 -5.10
N ALA A 68 10.46 0.25 -5.57
CA ALA A 68 9.50 -0.55 -4.82
C ALA A 68 10.12 -1.21 -3.58
N ILE A 69 11.33 -1.77 -3.72
CA ILE A 69 12.13 -2.28 -2.60
C ILE A 69 12.35 -1.16 -1.57
N GLY A 70 12.86 -0.01 -2.02
CA GLY A 70 13.11 1.14 -1.15
C GLY A 70 11.86 1.65 -0.43
N TYR A 71 10.69 1.61 -1.09
CA TYR A 71 9.42 1.96 -0.46
C TYR A 71 9.02 0.97 0.63
N LEU A 72 9.21 -0.33 0.44
CA LEU A 72 8.99 -1.34 1.48
C LEU A 72 9.96 -1.16 2.66
N GLU A 73 11.23 -0.86 2.42
CA GLU A 73 12.23 -0.68 3.48
C GLU A 73 11.85 0.42 4.50
N LEU A 74 11.08 1.44 4.09
CA LEU A 74 10.59 2.49 5.01
C LEU A 74 9.67 1.96 6.13
N SER A 75 9.12 0.75 5.96
CA SER A 75 8.21 0.11 6.91
C SER A 75 8.86 -1.04 7.69
N LEU A 76 10.10 -1.38 7.34
CA LEU A 76 10.85 -2.45 8.00
C LEU A 76 11.73 -1.88 9.10
N LEU A 77 11.86 -2.61 10.20
CA LEU A 77 12.92 -2.39 11.18
C LEU A 77 14.28 -2.66 10.53
N PRO A 78 15.40 -2.17 11.08
CA PRO A 78 16.72 -2.46 10.52
C PRO A 78 17.05 -3.97 10.37
N ALA A 79 18.05 -4.27 9.54
CA ALA A 79 18.67 -5.61 9.45
C ALA A 79 19.08 -6.14 10.84
N GLY A 80 18.81 -7.42 11.11
CA GLY A 80 19.06 -8.06 12.40
C GLY A 80 17.95 -7.88 13.45
N GLN A 81 16.85 -7.20 13.11
CA GLN A 81 15.66 -7.05 13.97
C GLN A 81 14.43 -7.78 13.41
N GLU A 82 14.63 -8.82 12.59
CA GLU A 82 13.53 -9.52 11.91
C GLU A 82 12.56 -10.18 12.91
N ASP A 83 13.07 -10.70 14.03
CA ASP A 83 12.24 -11.33 15.07
C ASP A 83 11.36 -10.30 15.83
N ALA A 84 11.74 -9.02 15.79
CA ALA A 84 10.97 -7.92 16.38
C ALA A 84 10.04 -7.22 15.37
N GLN A 85 10.10 -7.58 14.09
CA GLN A 85 9.32 -6.93 13.04
C GLN A 85 7.83 -7.13 13.29
N ARG A 86 7.07 -6.02 13.26
CA ARG A 86 5.61 -6.10 13.17
C ARG A 86 5.20 -6.27 11.71
N TYR A 87 4.36 -7.25 11.44
CA TYR A 87 3.86 -7.55 10.10
C TYR A 87 2.40 -7.10 9.97
N ASP A 88 2.18 -5.81 10.18
CA ASP A 88 0.86 -5.17 10.10
C ASP A 88 0.40 -4.96 8.64
N GLY A 89 -0.72 -4.27 8.46
CA GLY A 89 -1.29 -4.04 7.13
C GLY A 89 -0.38 -3.24 6.20
N ASP A 90 0.43 -2.33 6.72
CA ASP A 90 1.34 -1.50 5.91
C ASP A 90 2.49 -2.35 5.36
N VAL A 91 3.16 -3.14 6.21
CA VAL A 91 4.23 -4.06 5.78
C VAL A 91 3.71 -5.07 4.75
N ARG A 92 2.57 -5.72 5.03
CA ARG A 92 1.98 -6.69 4.10
C ARG A 92 1.57 -6.06 2.76
N GLY A 93 0.97 -4.88 2.81
CA GLY A 93 0.57 -4.13 1.61
C GLY A 93 1.78 -3.77 0.75
N ARG A 94 2.90 -3.39 1.36
CA ARG A 94 4.13 -3.05 0.63
C ARG A 94 4.84 -4.28 0.06
N PHE A 95 4.81 -5.43 0.73
CA PHE A 95 5.20 -6.69 0.09
C PHE A 95 4.33 -7.00 -1.14
N GLY A 96 3.02 -6.78 -1.05
CA GLY A 96 2.11 -6.87 -2.20
C GLY A 96 2.50 -5.92 -3.34
N TYR A 97 2.86 -4.68 -3.03
CA TYR A 97 3.33 -3.70 -4.01
C TYR A 97 4.63 -4.12 -4.71
N VAL A 98 5.61 -4.64 -3.96
CA VAL A 98 6.86 -5.17 -4.55
C VAL A 98 6.55 -6.33 -5.50
N ARG A 99 5.67 -7.25 -5.12
CA ARG A 99 5.24 -8.36 -5.99
C ARG A 99 4.57 -7.88 -7.27
N GLY A 100 3.63 -6.93 -7.17
CA GLY A 100 3.00 -6.33 -8.35
C GLY A 100 4.01 -5.65 -9.28
N THR A 101 5.00 -4.97 -8.69
CA THR A 101 6.11 -4.36 -9.44
C THR A 101 6.96 -5.42 -10.15
N LEU A 102 7.32 -6.52 -9.46
CA LEU A 102 8.10 -7.61 -10.06
C LEU A 102 7.33 -8.36 -11.13
N ALA A 103 6.02 -8.54 -10.99
CA ALA A 103 5.19 -9.15 -12.04
C ALA A 103 5.23 -8.33 -13.34
N MET A 104 5.23 -6.99 -13.23
CA MET A 104 5.26 -6.09 -14.40
C MET A 104 6.66 -5.89 -14.98
N TYR A 105 7.68 -5.70 -14.12
CA TYR A 105 9.02 -5.27 -14.55
C TYR A 105 10.09 -6.34 -14.40
N GLY A 106 9.86 -7.39 -13.62
CA GLY A 106 10.79 -8.49 -13.41
C GLY A 106 11.29 -9.16 -14.69
N PRO A 107 10.43 -9.45 -15.70
CA PRO A 107 10.85 -9.99 -16.98
C PRO A 107 11.81 -9.09 -17.78
N HIS A 108 11.86 -7.79 -17.45
CA HIS A 108 12.70 -6.79 -18.11
C HIS A 108 13.97 -6.46 -17.32
N LEU A 109 14.22 -7.12 -16.18
CA LEU A 109 15.47 -7.00 -15.44
C LEU A 109 16.63 -7.68 -16.20
N PRO A 110 17.89 -7.28 -15.93
CA PRO A 110 19.07 -8.03 -16.36
C PRO A 110 18.95 -9.52 -16.00
N ALA A 111 19.35 -10.41 -16.91
CA ALA A 111 19.21 -11.85 -16.71
C ALA A 111 19.90 -12.38 -15.43
N SER A 112 20.98 -11.71 -14.99
CA SER A 112 21.67 -12.02 -13.72
C SER A 112 20.79 -11.83 -12.48
N LEU A 113 19.68 -11.09 -12.59
CA LEU A 113 18.75 -10.82 -11.50
C LEU A 113 17.51 -11.73 -11.50
N ALA A 114 17.39 -12.65 -12.46
CA ALA A 114 16.24 -13.56 -12.52
C ALA A 114 16.07 -14.41 -11.25
N GLY A 115 17.18 -14.93 -10.70
CA GLY A 115 17.17 -15.69 -9.44
C GLY A 115 16.71 -14.84 -8.25
N PRO A 116 17.39 -13.72 -7.92
CA PRO A 116 16.97 -12.82 -6.86
C PRO A 116 15.53 -12.32 -6.98
N ALA A 117 15.08 -11.97 -8.20
CA ALA A 117 13.70 -11.55 -8.45
C ALA A 117 12.69 -12.65 -8.12
N ALA A 118 12.97 -13.89 -8.55
CA ALA A 118 12.14 -15.05 -8.23
C ALA A 118 12.10 -15.33 -6.71
N THR A 119 13.23 -15.20 -6.01
CA THR A 119 13.26 -15.32 -4.54
C THR A 119 12.37 -14.29 -3.86
N ILE A 120 12.42 -13.02 -4.27
CA ILE A 120 11.55 -11.98 -3.69
C ILE A 120 10.07 -12.27 -3.97
N GLU A 121 9.73 -12.77 -5.16
CA GLU A 121 8.36 -13.16 -5.48
C GLU A 121 7.87 -14.33 -4.60
N GLU A 122 8.72 -15.35 -4.42
CA GLU A 122 8.44 -16.53 -3.62
C GLU A 122 8.21 -16.17 -2.15
N VAL A 123 9.14 -15.45 -1.51
CA VAL A 123 9.03 -15.10 -0.08
C VAL A 123 8.07 -13.94 0.15
N GLY A 124 7.90 -13.05 -0.83
CA GLY A 124 6.96 -11.94 -0.79
C GLY A 124 5.52 -12.44 -0.71
N THR A 125 5.21 -13.58 -1.31
CA THR A 125 3.86 -14.18 -1.29
C THR A 125 3.37 -14.42 0.14
N PRO A 126 4.01 -15.25 0.97
CA PRO A 126 3.62 -15.40 2.37
C PRO A 126 3.81 -14.09 3.16
N LEU A 127 4.83 -13.27 2.89
CA LEU A 127 5.00 -12.01 3.64
C LEU A 127 3.90 -10.97 3.35
N SER A 128 3.16 -11.10 2.25
CA SER A 128 2.03 -10.24 1.90
C SER A 128 0.68 -10.67 2.50
N THR A 129 0.59 -11.86 3.13
CA THR A 129 -0.67 -12.40 3.66
C THR A 129 -0.71 -12.40 5.19
N ALA A 130 -1.91 -12.28 5.75
CA ALA A 130 -2.10 -12.24 7.19
C ALA A 130 -1.93 -13.61 7.86
N ASP A 131 -2.17 -14.70 7.11
CA ASP A 131 -2.23 -16.07 7.62
C ASP A 131 -0.87 -16.78 7.67
N THR A 132 0.20 -16.12 7.22
CA THR A 132 1.55 -16.70 7.30
C THR A 132 1.94 -16.94 8.75
N ASP A 133 2.35 -18.17 9.05
CA ASP A 133 2.84 -18.57 10.37
C ASP A 133 3.85 -17.56 10.93
N PRO A 134 3.56 -16.91 12.08
CA PRO A 134 4.45 -15.93 12.71
C PRO A 134 5.87 -16.45 12.91
N ALA A 135 6.06 -17.74 13.20
CA ALA A 135 7.38 -18.32 13.43
C ALA A 135 8.26 -18.35 12.16
N ARG A 136 7.65 -18.33 10.97
CA ARG A 136 8.36 -18.37 9.68
C ARG A 136 8.74 -16.99 9.17
N ARG A 137 8.03 -15.93 9.57
CA ARG A 137 8.17 -14.58 9.00
C ARG A 137 9.59 -14.00 9.14
N PRO A 138 10.31 -14.19 10.25
CA PRO A 138 11.67 -13.66 10.36
C PRO A 138 12.63 -14.31 9.37
N ALA A 139 12.52 -15.62 9.13
CA ALA A 139 13.34 -16.32 8.16
C ALA A 139 13.06 -15.83 6.72
N LEU A 140 11.79 -15.73 6.36
CA LEU A 140 11.37 -15.19 5.06
C LEU A 140 11.84 -13.74 4.85
N LEU A 141 11.81 -12.92 5.91
CA LEU A 141 12.28 -11.53 5.84
C LEU A 141 13.80 -11.45 5.63
N ARG A 142 14.59 -12.35 6.23
CA ARG A 142 16.03 -12.46 5.96
C ARG A 142 16.29 -12.84 4.51
N GLU A 143 15.60 -13.85 3.99
CA GLU A 143 15.72 -14.26 2.58
C GLU A 143 15.35 -13.13 1.61
N TYR A 144 14.29 -12.38 1.91
CA TYR A 144 13.94 -11.17 1.16
C TYR A 144 15.08 -10.14 1.14
N ARG A 145 15.72 -9.89 2.30
CA ARG A 145 16.81 -8.90 2.43
C ARG A 145 18.03 -9.29 1.63
N ASP A 146 18.41 -10.56 1.66
CA ASP A 146 19.55 -11.06 0.89
C ASP A 146 19.30 -10.88 -0.61
N ALA A 147 18.11 -11.27 -1.09
CA ALA A 147 17.74 -11.11 -2.49
C ALA A 147 17.62 -9.63 -2.92
N SER A 148 17.02 -8.78 -2.08
CA SER A 148 16.85 -7.35 -2.37
C SER A 148 18.19 -6.62 -2.40
N GLN A 149 19.16 -7.02 -1.57
CA GLN A 149 20.52 -6.50 -1.62
C GLN A 149 21.21 -6.81 -2.95
N VAL A 150 21.04 -8.02 -3.50
CA VAL A 150 21.60 -8.37 -4.81
C VAL A 150 21.01 -7.49 -5.92
N ILE A 151 19.69 -7.28 -5.92
CA ILE A 151 19.04 -6.42 -6.92
C ILE A 151 19.52 -4.96 -6.79
N THR A 152 19.49 -4.40 -5.58
CA THR A 152 19.84 -2.99 -5.34
C THR A 152 21.32 -2.67 -5.52
N SER A 153 22.21 -3.66 -5.39
CA SER A 153 23.64 -3.50 -5.68
C SER A 153 23.99 -3.65 -7.17
N THR A 154 23.19 -4.41 -7.92
CA THR A 154 23.43 -4.68 -9.35
C THR A 154 22.75 -3.67 -10.27
N CYS A 155 21.53 -3.25 -9.94
CA CYS A 155 20.85 -2.20 -10.69
C CYS A 155 21.62 -0.88 -10.55
N PRO A 156 21.85 -0.14 -11.65
CA PRO A 156 22.54 1.13 -11.61
C PRO A 156 21.79 2.11 -10.69
N LYS A 157 22.53 2.84 -9.85
CA LYS A 157 21.94 3.96 -9.14
C LYS A 157 21.56 5.03 -10.17
N PRO A 158 20.37 5.65 -10.04
CA PRO A 158 19.97 6.76 -10.90
C PRO A 158 20.95 7.93 -10.81
#